data_AF-A0A133UCY5-F1
#
_entry.id   AF-A0A133UCY5-F1
#
_cell.length_a   1.000
_cell.length_b   1.000
_cell.length_c   1.000
_cell.angle_alpha   90.00
_cell.angle_beta   90.00
_cell.angle_gamma   90.00
#
_symmetry.space_group_name_H-M   'P 1'
#
loop_
_entity.id
_entity.type
_entity.pdbx_description
1 polymer ?
#
loop_
_entity_poly.entity_id
_entity_poly.type
_entity_poly.pdbx_seq_one_letter_code
_entity_poly.pdbx_strand_id
1 'polypeptide(L)'
;MLGKNPGLSADEWRESGMKPSLGTICRRFGSWNEARRKAGLDVTEKDAEKYSEEEILDALRDHPNLTMEEWKEKGLEPSWQTIAYRFGSWNEARKAAGLTPRKSPKKKRDREKVVREAMKTMEESDNEGEIRGAQDVLRRYARTYLRLRSDLRERGK
;
A
#
# COMPACT_ATOMS: atom_id res chain seq x y z
N MET A 1 -6.33 23.14 4.38
CA MET A 1 -4.97 22.90 4.93
C MET A 1 -5.15 22.47 6.38
N LEU A 2 -4.39 21.48 6.83
CA LEU A 2 -4.58 20.70 8.08
C LEU A 2 -5.14 21.47 9.29
N GLY A 3 -4.73 22.73 9.49
CA GLY A 3 -5.24 23.60 10.56
C GLY A 3 -6.76 23.87 10.55
N LYS A 4 -7.48 23.59 9.46
CA LYS A 4 -8.95 23.69 9.45
C LYS A 4 -9.65 22.54 10.17
N ASN A 5 -8.96 21.42 10.42
CA ASN A 5 -9.52 20.23 11.08
C ASN A 5 -8.53 19.66 12.12
N PRO A 6 -8.28 20.37 13.23
CA PRO A 6 -7.27 19.99 14.21
C PRO A 6 -7.61 18.69 14.95
N GLY A 7 -8.90 18.35 15.06
CA GLY A 7 -9.36 17.16 15.81
C GLY A 7 -9.26 15.83 15.06
N LEU A 8 -9.02 15.84 13.74
CA LEU A 8 -9.06 14.60 12.97
C LEU A 8 -7.80 13.76 13.17
N SER A 9 -7.99 12.46 13.37
CA SER A 9 -6.93 11.44 13.26
C SER A 9 -6.54 11.23 11.79
N ALA A 10 -5.45 10.51 11.55
CA ALA A 10 -5.02 10.23 10.18
C ALA A 10 -6.02 9.31 9.45
N ASP A 11 -6.66 8.40 10.18
CA ASP A 11 -7.68 7.50 9.62
C ASP A 11 -8.98 8.25 9.32
N GLU A 12 -9.44 9.12 10.20
CA GLU A 12 -10.60 9.99 9.91
C GLU A 12 -10.32 10.92 8.71
N TRP A 13 -9.07 11.42 8.57
CA TRP A 13 -8.67 12.17 7.39
C TRP A 13 -8.65 11.30 6.11
N ARG A 14 -8.23 10.05 6.20
CA ARG A 14 -8.23 9.10 5.08
C ARG A 14 -9.66 8.76 4.66
N GLU A 15 -10.54 8.46 5.61
CA GLU A 15 -11.93 8.07 5.40
C GLU A 15 -12.80 9.23 4.91
N SER A 16 -12.54 10.44 5.40
CA SER A 16 -13.24 11.65 4.92
C SER A 16 -12.94 12.00 3.45
N GLY A 17 -11.95 11.34 2.82
CA GLY A 17 -11.59 11.56 1.42
C GLY A 17 -10.99 12.95 1.15
N MET A 18 -10.60 13.69 2.20
CA MET A 18 -10.09 15.05 2.08
C MET A 18 -8.77 15.13 1.29
N LYS A 19 -8.54 16.29 0.68
CA LYS A 19 -7.33 16.59 -0.09
C LYS A 19 -6.44 17.60 0.65
N PRO A 20 -5.11 17.44 0.61
CA PRO A 20 -4.36 16.34 -0.01
C PRO A 20 -4.58 15.00 0.70
N SER A 21 -4.44 13.89 -0.03
CA SER A 21 -4.59 12.56 0.58
C SER A 21 -3.55 12.33 1.67
N LEU A 22 -3.83 11.45 2.63
CA LEU A 22 -2.88 11.11 3.69
C LEU A 22 -1.51 10.71 3.13
N GLY A 23 -1.47 9.91 2.07
CA GLY A 23 -0.21 9.55 1.40
C GLY A 23 0.55 10.74 0.80
N THR A 24 -0.16 11.77 0.33
CA THR A 24 0.47 13.01 -0.16
C THR A 24 1.05 13.82 1.00
N ILE A 25 0.33 13.90 2.12
CA ILE A 25 0.77 14.59 3.34
C ILE A 25 2.02 13.91 3.88
N CYS A 26 1.99 12.58 4.10
CA CYS A 26 3.14 11.84 4.58
C CYS A 26 4.33 11.93 3.61
N ARG A 27 4.11 11.89 2.30
CA ARG A 27 5.22 12.04 1.33
C ARG A 27 5.90 13.41 1.39
N ARG A 28 5.16 14.48 1.70
CA ARG A 28 5.71 15.84 1.74
C ARG A 28 6.33 16.17 3.10
N PHE A 29 5.74 15.68 4.18
CA PHE A 29 6.11 16.06 5.55
C PHE A 29 6.81 14.95 6.33
N GLY A 30 6.87 13.73 5.82
CA GLY A 30 7.42 12.54 6.48
C GLY A 30 6.33 11.67 7.08
N SER A 31 5.56 12.23 8.01
CA SER A 31 4.45 11.54 8.69
C SER A 31 3.26 12.46 8.94
N TRP A 32 2.13 11.89 9.37
CA TRP A 32 0.96 12.65 9.81
C TRP A 32 1.28 13.54 11.01
N ASN A 33 1.99 13.01 12.00
CA ASN A 33 2.38 13.76 13.19
C ASN A 33 3.37 14.88 12.86
N GLU A 34 4.29 14.66 11.93
CA GLU A 34 5.20 15.71 11.49
C GLU A 34 4.47 16.80 10.69
N ALA A 35 3.47 16.42 9.91
CA ALA A 35 2.58 17.38 9.25
C ALA A 35 1.75 18.19 10.25
N ARG A 36 1.29 17.57 11.36
CA ARG A 36 0.59 18.24 12.45
C ARG A 36 1.51 19.21 13.20
N ARG A 37 2.71 18.78 13.61
CA ARG A 37 3.73 19.65 14.22
C ARG A 37 4.04 20.86 13.35
N LYS A 38 4.30 20.65 12.05
CA LYS A 38 4.55 21.75 11.10
C LYS A 38 3.34 22.65 10.86
N ALA A 39 2.14 22.15 11.11
CA ALA A 39 0.90 22.93 11.07
C ALA A 39 0.57 23.61 12.40
N GLY A 40 1.41 23.50 13.43
CA GLY A 40 1.15 24.03 14.77
C GLY A 40 0.02 23.29 15.50
N LEU A 41 -0.22 22.04 15.15
CA LEU A 41 -1.24 21.18 15.74
C LEU A 41 -0.61 20.18 16.71
N ASP A 42 -1.27 19.97 17.85
CA ASP A 42 -0.90 18.90 18.78
C ASP A 42 -0.96 17.54 18.09
N VAL A 43 -0.07 16.62 18.41
CA VAL A 43 -0.11 15.27 17.87
C VAL A 43 -1.26 14.49 18.52
N THR A 44 -2.04 13.73 17.74
CA THR A 44 -3.15 12.94 18.31
C THR A 44 -2.59 11.76 19.10
N GLU A 45 -2.78 11.78 20.42
CA GLU A 45 -2.26 10.79 21.37
C GLU A 45 -2.94 9.42 21.29
N LYS A 46 -4.11 9.30 20.65
CA LYS A 46 -4.89 8.04 20.64
C LYS A 46 -4.21 6.85 19.97
N ASP A 47 -3.30 7.07 19.02
CA ASP A 47 -2.42 6.01 18.48
C ASP A 47 -1.05 5.97 19.16
N ALA A 48 -0.83 6.88 20.12
CA ALA A 48 0.43 7.11 20.80
C ALA A 48 0.58 6.48 22.16
N GLU A 49 -0.51 6.01 22.76
CA GLU A 49 -0.48 5.53 24.14
C GLU A 49 0.18 4.15 24.31
N LYS A 50 0.28 3.30 23.27
CA LYS A 50 0.84 1.95 23.44
C LYS A 50 2.35 1.85 23.22
N TYR A 51 2.89 2.59 22.25
CA TYR A 51 4.32 2.55 21.90
C TYR A 51 4.81 3.93 21.48
N SER A 52 5.87 4.37 22.15
CA SER A 52 6.68 5.53 21.77
C SER A 52 7.41 5.28 20.45
N GLU A 53 7.87 6.36 19.82
CA GLU A 53 8.69 6.25 18.60
C GLU A 53 9.96 5.44 18.88
N GLU A 54 10.64 5.68 20.01
CA GLU A 54 11.87 4.96 20.35
C GLU A 54 11.64 3.47 20.59
N GLU A 55 10.56 3.07 21.27
CA GLU A 55 10.22 1.65 21.45
C GLU A 55 9.98 0.93 20.11
N ILE A 56 9.37 1.63 19.13
CA ILE A 56 9.22 1.09 17.77
C ILE A 56 10.59 0.95 17.10
N LEU A 57 11.46 1.95 17.24
CA LEU A 57 12.79 1.93 16.62
C LEU A 57 13.67 0.84 17.22
N ASP A 58 13.64 0.65 18.54
CA ASP A 58 14.37 -0.42 19.23
C ASP A 58 13.87 -1.79 18.81
N ALA A 59 12.56 -2.01 18.75
CA ALA A 59 12.00 -3.27 18.26
C ALA A 59 12.46 -3.59 16.82
N LEU A 60 12.61 -2.58 15.96
CA LEU A 60 13.17 -2.75 14.62
C LEU A 60 14.68 -3.05 14.65
N ARG A 61 15.45 -2.41 15.55
CA ARG A 61 16.90 -2.63 15.71
C ARG A 61 17.20 -4.03 16.25
N ASP A 62 16.35 -4.58 17.11
CA ASP A 62 16.44 -5.96 17.61
C ASP A 62 16.19 -7.01 16.52
N HIS A 63 15.50 -6.61 15.46
CA HIS A 63 15.13 -7.47 14.35
C HIS A 63 15.49 -6.86 12.98
N PRO A 64 16.77 -6.51 12.75
CA PRO A 64 17.16 -5.65 11.62
C PRO A 64 16.98 -6.35 10.26
N ASN A 65 16.92 -7.67 10.28
CA ASN A 65 16.83 -8.52 9.09
C ASN A 65 15.41 -8.87 8.68
N LEU A 66 14.41 -8.70 9.56
CA LEU A 66 13.04 -9.08 9.23
C LEU A 66 12.44 -8.17 8.16
N THR A 67 11.73 -8.81 7.23
CA THR A 67 10.79 -8.16 6.33
C THR A 67 9.50 -7.81 7.07
N MET A 68 8.69 -6.93 6.48
CA MET A 68 7.37 -6.60 7.02
C MET A 68 6.48 -7.84 7.09
N GLU A 69 6.56 -8.70 6.07
CA GLU A 69 5.81 -9.94 5.98
C GLU A 69 6.21 -10.93 7.07
N GLU A 70 7.52 -11.14 7.30
CA GLU A 70 8.01 -12.01 8.38
C GLU A 70 7.67 -11.44 9.76
N TRP A 71 7.74 -10.12 9.95
CA TRP A 71 7.32 -9.47 11.20
C TRP A 71 5.85 -9.74 11.50
N LYS A 72 5.00 -9.61 10.47
CA LYS A 72 3.57 -9.91 10.55
C LYS A 72 3.33 -11.39 10.86
N GLU A 73 4.01 -12.29 10.17
CA GLU A 73 3.86 -13.74 10.35
C GLU A 73 4.27 -14.19 11.76
N LYS A 74 5.34 -13.59 12.29
CA LYS A 74 5.80 -13.83 13.66
C LYS A 74 4.93 -13.19 14.74
N GLY A 75 3.98 -12.34 14.36
CA GLY A 75 3.08 -11.66 15.31
C GLY A 75 3.81 -10.72 16.27
N LEU A 76 4.88 -10.06 15.82
CA LEU A 76 5.68 -9.17 16.67
C LEU A 76 4.93 -7.86 16.96
N GLU A 77 5.15 -7.36 18.18
CA GLU A 77 4.69 -6.05 18.62
C GLU A 77 5.86 -5.06 18.61
N PRO A 78 5.64 -3.79 18.22
CA PRO A 78 4.39 -3.22 17.74
C PRO A 78 3.99 -3.79 16.38
N SER A 79 2.68 -3.90 16.11
CA SER A 79 2.21 -4.44 14.83
C SER A 79 2.79 -3.65 13.64
N TRP A 80 3.02 -4.32 12.49
CA TRP A 80 3.56 -3.65 11.30
C TRP A 80 2.69 -2.46 10.84
N GLN A 81 1.37 -2.50 11.11
CA GLN A 81 0.43 -1.42 10.81
C GLN A 81 0.71 -0.21 11.69
N THR A 82 0.90 -0.42 13.00
CA THR A 82 1.29 0.63 13.95
C THR A 82 2.60 1.28 13.53
N ILE A 83 3.61 0.47 13.18
CA ILE A 83 4.91 0.95 12.72
C ILE A 83 4.75 1.80 11.44
N ALA A 84 4.05 1.28 10.43
CA ALA A 84 3.84 2.00 9.18
C ALA A 84 3.00 3.27 9.34
N TYR A 85 2.04 3.26 10.27
CA TYR A 85 1.20 4.42 10.57
C TYR A 85 2.01 5.56 11.18
N ARG A 86 2.85 5.25 12.19
CA ARG A 86 3.68 6.24 12.88
C ARG A 86 4.72 6.88 11.97
N PHE A 87 5.43 6.08 11.19
CA PHE A 87 6.56 6.53 10.37
C PHE A 87 6.19 6.78 8.90
N GLY A 88 4.92 6.59 8.53
CA GLY A 88 4.43 6.72 7.15
C GLY A 88 4.63 5.48 6.27
N SER A 89 5.67 4.67 6.54
CA SER A 89 5.78 3.31 6.01
C SER A 89 6.79 2.48 6.80
N TRP A 90 6.75 1.15 6.63
CA TRP A 90 7.76 0.24 7.17
C TRP A 90 9.20 0.64 6.80
N ASN A 91 9.41 1.08 5.55
CA ASN A 91 10.74 1.46 5.09
C ASN A 91 11.19 2.80 5.67
N GLU A 92 10.28 3.75 5.93
CA GLU A 92 10.62 4.98 6.62
C GLU A 92 10.93 4.72 8.10
N ALA A 93 10.21 3.80 8.75
CA ALA A 93 10.53 3.35 10.11
C ALA A 93 11.93 2.72 10.18
N ARG A 94 12.27 1.86 9.21
CA ARG A 94 13.62 1.29 9.10
C ARG A 94 14.70 2.36 8.94
N LYS A 95 14.47 3.37 8.10
CA LYS A 95 15.44 4.49 7.97
C LYS A 95 15.61 5.23 9.28
N ALA A 96 14.52 5.53 9.98
CA ALA A 96 14.56 6.18 11.29
C ALA A 96 15.31 5.33 12.33
N ALA A 97 15.24 4.00 12.22
CA ALA A 97 16.01 3.06 13.05
C ALA A 97 17.49 2.94 12.65
N GLY A 98 17.96 3.65 11.61
CA GLY A 98 19.32 3.51 11.07
C GLY A 98 19.52 2.26 10.19
N LEU A 99 18.42 1.61 9.78
CA LEU A 99 18.44 0.37 8.99
C LEU A 99 18.23 0.64 7.50
N THR A 100 18.88 -0.16 6.66
CA THR A 100 18.71 -0.07 5.21
C THR A 100 17.27 -0.43 4.81
N PRO A 101 16.58 0.42 4.00
CA PRO A 101 15.28 0.11 3.43
C PRO A 101 15.34 -1.16 2.60
N ARG A 102 14.34 -2.03 2.74
CA ARG A 102 14.25 -3.23 1.91
C ARG A 102 13.34 -2.96 0.73
N LYS A 103 13.76 -3.43 -0.45
CA LYS A 103 12.87 -3.44 -1.61
C LYS A 103 11.78 -4.46 -1.32
N SER A 104 10.53 -4.01 -1.22
CA SER A 104 9.40 -4.93 -1.22
C SER A 104 9.50 -5.78 -2.50
N PRO A 105 9.34 -7.11 -2.42
CA PRO A 105 9.27 -7.91 -3.62
C PRO A 105 8.13 -7.33 -4.48
N LYS A 106 8.45 -6.91 -5.72
CA LYS A 106 7.40 -6.53 -6.65
C LYS A 106 6.52 -7.76 -6.80
N LYS A 107 5.28 -7.72 -6.32
CA LYS A 107 4.29 -8.78 -6.60
C LYS A 107 4.31 -8.98 -8.10
N LYS A 108 4.82 -10.12 -8.57
CA LYS A 108 4.75 -10.48 -9.98
C LYS A 108 3.26 -10.57 -10.29
N ARG A 109 2.76 -9.63 -11.08
CA ARG A 109 1.38 -9.68 -11.53
C ARG A 109 1.23 -10.97 -12.33
N ASP A 110 0.32 -11.83 -11.88
CA ASP A 110 -0.01 -13.05 -12.61
C ASP A 110 -0.63 -12.64 -13.95
N ARG A 111 0.19 -12.70 -14.98
CA ARG A 111 -0.18 -12.26 -16.34
C ARG A 111 -1.31 -13.12 -16.87
N GLU A 112 -1.32 -14.41 -16.53
CA GLU A 112 -2.33 -15.33 -17.01
C GLU A 112 -3.69 -15.01 -16.40
N LYS A 113 -3.75 -14.82 -15.07
CA LYS A 113 -4.97 -14.41 -14.38
C LYS A 113 -5.55 -13.12 -14.97
N VAL A 114 -4.70 -12.11 -15.17
CA VAL A 114 -5.11 -10.80 -15.71
C VAL A 114 -5.63 -10.90 -17.14
N VAL A 115 -5.00 -11.74 -17.97
CA VAL A 115 -5.45 -11.96 -19.34
C VAL A 115 -6.76 -12.72 -19.37
N ARG A 116 -6.94 -13.74 -18.51
CA ARG A 116 -8.21 -14.48 -18.41
C ARG A 116 -9.37 -13.59 -17.98
N GLU A 117 -9.13 -12.72 -16.99
CA GLU A 117 -10.13 -11.74 -16.55
C GLU A 117 -10.52 -10.79 -17.68
N ALA A 118 -9.54 -10.27 -18.43
CA ALA A 118 -9.82 -9.42 -19.60
C ALA A 118 -10.54 -10.17 -20.73
N MET A 119 -10.24 -11.45 -20.97
CA MET A 119 -10.99 -12.27 -21.94
C MET A 119 -12.44 -12.44 -21.50
N LYS A 120 -12.67 -12.72 -20.22
CA LYS A 120 -14.02 -12.82 -19.64
C LYS A 120 -14.80 -11.52 -19.77
N THR A 121 -14.19 -10.37 -19.48
CA THR A 121 -14.81 -9.05 -19.67
C THR A 121 -15.23 -8.81 -21.12
N MET A 122 -14.42 -9.27 -22.10
CA MET A 122 -14.78 -9.17 -23.52
C MET A 122 -15.98 -10.02 -23.93
N GLU A 123 -16.30 -11.07 -23.17
CA GLU A 123 -17.41 -11.98 -23.44
C GLU A 123 -18.69 -11.59 -22.70
N GLU A 124 -18.56 -11.03 -21.50
CA GLU A 124 -19.68 -10.85 -20.57
C GLU A 124 -20.11 -9.40 -20.34
N SER A 125 -19.30 -8.40 -20.70
CA SER A 125 -19.62 -6.98 -20.47
C SER A 125 -20.03 -6.29 -21.76
N ASP A 126 -21.13 -5.55 -21.72
CA ASP A 126 -21.59 -4.64 -22.78
C ASP A 126 -21.08 -3.20 -22.58
N ASN A 127 -20.34 -2.93 -21.49
CA ASN A 127 -19.82 -1.60 -21.18
C ASN A 127 -18.57 -1.29 -22.02
N GLU A 128 -18.70 -0.39 -23.00
CA GLU A 128 -17.62 0.01 -23.92
C GLU A 128 -16.33 0.44 -23.21
N GLY A 129 -16.43 1.07 -22.03
CA GLY A 129 -15.26 1.48 -21.25
C GLY A 129 -14.48 0.30 -20.68
N GLU A 130 -15.20 -0.71 -20.19
CA GLU A 130 -14.63 -1.95 -19.65
C GLU A 130 -14.05 -2.83 -20.77
N ILE A 131 -14.78 -2.95 -21.88
CA ILE A 131 -14.33 -3.65 -23.09
C ILE A 131 -13.03 -3.03 -23.59
N ARG A 132 -12.95 -1.70 -23.73
CA ARG A 132 -11.73 -1.01 -24.16
C ARG A 132 -10.57 -1.27 -23.19
N GLY A 133 -10.81 -1.22 -21.89
CA GLY A 133 -9.82 -1.54 -20.87
C GLY A 133 -9.31 -2.98 -20.98
N ALA A 134 -10.21 -3.93 -21.22
CA ALA A 134 -9.87 -5.32 -21.46
C ALA A 134 -9.03 -5.50 -22.74
N GLN A 135 -9.41 -4.84 -23.85
CA GLN A 135 -8.62 -4.86 -25.09
C GLN A 135 -7.19 -4.35 -24.89
N ASP A 136 -7.02 -3.26 -24.14
CA ASP A 136 -5.69 -2.73 -23.82
C ASP A 136 -4.86 -3.72 -23.00
N VAL A 137 -5.49 -4.43 -22.06
CA VAL A 137 -4.84 -5.50 -21.29
C VAL A 137 -4.42 -6.66 -22.21
N LEU A 138 -5.29 -7.12 -23.10
CA LEU A 138 -4.99 -8.19 -24.05
C LEU A 138 -3.85 -7.79 -25.01
N ARG A 139 -3.85 -6.56 -25.52
CA ARG A 139 -2.76 -6.02 -26.36
C ARG A 139 -1.44 -5.97 -25.60
N ARG A 140 -1.46 -5.44 -24.37
CA ARG A 140 -0.26 -5.37 -23.50
C ARG A 140 0.33 -6.75 -23.22
N TYR A 141 -0.50 -7.79 -23.15
CA TYR A 141 -0.09 -9.17 -22.87
C TYR A 141 -0.36 -10.13 -24.03
N ALA A 142 -0.17 -9.66 -25.27
CA ALA A 142 -0.54 -10.39 -26.50
C ALA A 142 -0.01 -11.82 -26.57
N ARG A 143 1.24 -12.09 -26.15
CA ARG A 143 1.81 -13.46 -26.16
C ARG A 143 1.04 -14.41 -25.24
N THR A 144 0.66 -13.96 -24.04
CA THR A 144 -0.10 -14.76 -23.09
C THR A 144 -1.52 -14.98 -23.59
N TYR A 145 -2.15 -13.94 -24.16
CA TYR A 145 -3.46 -14.03 -24.78
C TYR A 145 -3.51 -15.04 -25.94
N LEU A 146 -2.56 -14.96 -26.87
CA LEU A 146 -2.51 -15.86 -28.02
C LEU A 146 -2.34 -17.33 -27.61
N ARG A 147 -1.46 -17.61 -26.64
CA ARG A 147 -1.30 -18.96 -26.06
C ARG A 147 -2.62 -19.47 -25.46
N LEU A 148 -3.21 -18.71 -24.53
CA LEU A 148 -4.45 -19.11 -23.85
C LEU A 148 -5.63 -19.29 -24.83
N ARG A 149 -5.71 -18.43 -25.86
CA ARG A 149 -6.73 -18.55 -26.91
C ARG A 149 -6.51 -19.77 -27.82
N SER A 150 -5.27 -20.24 -27.97
CA SER A 150 -4.98 -21.51 -28.65
C SER A 150 -5.47 -22.67 -27.79
N ASP A 151 -5.08 -22.71 -26.52
CA ASP A 151 -5.44 -23.77 -25.57
C ASP A 151 -6.96 -23.95 -25.45
N LEU A 152 -7.73 -22.86 -25.43
CA LEU A 152 -9.20 -22.90 -25.37
C LEU A 152 -9.83 -23.48 -26.65
N ARG A 153 -9.22 -23.26 -27.82
CA ARG A 153 -9.70 -23.82 -29.09
C ARG A 153 -9.42 -25.31 -29.23
N GLU A 154 -8.35 -25.79 -28.60
CA GLU A 154 -7.98 -27.21 -28.61
C GLU A 154 -8.82 -28.04 -27.64
N ARG A 155 -9.28 -27.45 -26.53
CA ARG A 155 -10.13 -28.11 -25.52
C ARG A 155 -11.61 -28.20 -25.86
N GLY A 156 -12.07 -27.43 -26.85
CA GLY A 156 -13.47 -27.42 -27.31
C GLY A 156 -13.76 -28.37 -28.48
N LYS A 157 -12.80 -29.21 -28.87
CA LYS A 157 -12.94 -30.29 -29.86
C LYS A 157 -13.05 -31.64 -29.16
#